data_AF-A0A920J2N4-F1
#
_entry.id   AF-A0A920J2N4-F1
#
_cell.length_a   1.000
_cell.length_b   1.000
_cell.length_c   1.000
_cell.angle_alpha   90.00
_cell.angle_beta   90.00
_cell.angle_gamma   90.00
#
_symmetry.space_group_name_H-M   'P 1'
#
loop_
_entity.id
_entity.type
_entity.pdbx_description
1 polymer ?
#
loop_
_entity_poly.entity_id
_entity_poly.type
_entity_poly.pdbx_seq_one_letter_code
_entity_poly.pdbx_strand_id
1 'polypeptide(L)' 'MQIAPIPSLSEEINDIRLRTADIVANRIIPNEGVYMVEEKNLPR' A
#
# COMPACT_ATOMS: atom_id res chain seq x y z
N MET A 1 -9.20 -0.43 -1.90
CA MET A 1 -9.30 0.75 -1.02
C MET A 1 -9.59 1.95 -1.91
N GLN A 2 -10.57 2.79 -1.59
CA GLN A 2 -10.87 3.98 -2.40
C GLN A 2 -10.44 5.22 -1.60
N ILE A 3 -9.38 5.89 -2.05
CA ILE A 3 -8.87 7.13 -1.45
C ILE A 3 -9.08 8.27 -2.44
N ALA A 4 -9.69 9.36 -1.97
CA ALA A 4 -9.80 10.60 -2.71
C ALA A 4 -8.71 11.59 -2.26
N PRO A 5 -8.32 12.56 -3.11
CA PRO A 5 -7.45 13.65 -2.70
C PRO A 5 -8.02 14.41 -1.50
N ILE A 6 -7.15 14.82 -0.59
CA ILE A 6 -7.50 15.70 0.54
C ILE A 6 -7.21 17.15 0.11
N PRO A 7 -8.23 18.03 0.06
CA PRO A 7 -8.07 19.38 -0.49
C PRO A 7 -7.03 20.27 0.19
N SER A 8 -6.76 20.05 1.49
CA SER A 8 -5.79 20.82 2.27
C SER A 8 -4.35 20.34 2.13
N LEU A 9 -4.11 19.20 1.46
CA LEU A 9 -2.78 18.67 1.21
C LEU A 9 -2.25 19.16 -0.13
N SER A 10 -0.93 19.29 -0.23
CA SER A 10 -0.29 19.57 -1.51
C SER A 10 -0.56 18.44 -2.51
N GLU A 11 -0.47 18.78 -3.79
CA GLU A 11 -0.63 17.82 -4.88
C GLU A 11 0.34 16.64 -4.76
N GLU A 12 1.62 16.93 -4.42
CA GLU A 12 2.64 15.91 -4.20
C GLU A 12 2.23 14.91 -3.09
N ILE A 13 1.73 15.40 -1.97
CA ILE A 13 1.30 14.52 -0.87
C ILE A 13 0.09 13.69 -1.29
N ASN A 14 -0.85 14.28 -2.03
CA ASN A 14 -1.99 13.54 -2.57
C ASN A 14 -1.55 12.45 -3.57
N ASP A 15 -0.60 12.72 -4.45
CA ASP A 15 -0.04 11.73 -5.37
C ASP A 15 0.55 10.52 -4.63
N ILE A 16 1.41 10.77 -3.64
CA ILE A 16 2.02 9.71 -2.82
C ILE A 16 0.93 8.87 -2.15
N ARG A 17 -0.09 9.51 -1.57
CA ARG A 17 -1.20 8.80 -0.91
C ARG A 17 -1.98 7.93 -1.88
N LEU A 18 -2.32 8.45 -3.05
CA LEU A 18 -3.11 7.72 -4.06
C LEU A 18 -2.33 6.51 -4.60
N ARG A 19 -1.05 6.70 -4.95
CA ARG A 19 -0.17 5.60 -5.39
C ARG A 19 0.03 4.54 -4.31
N THR A 20 0.20 4.97 -3.06
CA THR A 20 0.31 4.03 -1.93
C THR A 20 -0.97 3.22 -1.76
N ALA A 21 -2.13 3.88 -1.83
CA ALA A 21 -3.43 3.23 -1.75
C ALA A 21 -3.64 2.18 -2.84
N ASP A 22 -3.23 2.51 -4.08
CA ASP A 22 -3.30 1.60 -5.22
C ASP A 22 -2.42 0.37 -5.02
N ILE A 23 -1.15 0.56 -4.63
CA ILE A 23 -0.22 -0.54 -4.34
C ILE A 23 -0.75 -1.42 -3.22
N VAL A 24 -1.20 -0.83 -2.11
CA VAL A 24 -1.71 -1.60 -0.98
C VAL A 24 -2.95 -2.40 -1.37
N ALA A 25 -3.90 -1.77 -2.05
CA ALA A 25 -5.16 -2.39 -2.41
C ALA A 25 -5.02 -3.49 -3.45
N ASN A 26 -4.17 -3.29 -4.46
CA ASN A 26 -4.10 -4.15 -5.63
C ASN A 26 -2.91 -5.11 -5.61
N ARG A 27 -1.89 -4.85 -4.78
CA ARG A 27 -0.68 -5.69 -4.71
C ARG A 27 -0.41 -6.25 -3.33
N ILE A 28 -0.55 -5.49 -2.25
CA ILE A 28 -0.19 -5.98 -0.92
C ILE A 28 -1.29 -6.86 -0.33
N ILE A 29 -2.47 -6.30 -0.08
CA ILE A 29 -3.58 -7.02 0.58
C ILE A 29 -3.92 -8.35 -0.12
N PRO A 30 -4.04 -8.41 -1.47
CA PRO A 30 -4.33 -9.66 -2.16
C PRO A 30 -3.25 -10.73 -2.00
N ASN A 31 -2.00 -10.34 -1.71
CA ASN A 31 -0.84 -11.23 -1.65
C ASN A 31 -0.27 -11.38 -0.22
N GLU A 32 -0.95 -10.86 0.82
CA GLU A 32 -0.48 -10.95 2.22
C GLU A 32 -0.16 -12.38 2.66
N GLY A 33 -0.93 -13.37 2.20
CA GLY A 33 -0.68 -14.78 2.49
C GLY A 33 0.67 -15.29 1.95
N VAL A 34 1.18 -14.72 0.85
CA VAL A 34 2.49 -15.07 0.28
C VAL A 34 3.61 -14.42 1.10
N TYR A 35 3.49 -13.13 1.42
CA TYR A 35 4.50 -12.40 2.20
C TYR A 35 4.69 -12.97 3.60
N MET A 36 3.61 -13.43 4.24
CA MET A 36 3.68 -14.08 5.56
C MET A 36 4.35 -15.46 5.54
N VAL A 37 4.31 -16.15 4.41
CA VAL A 37 5.03 -17.43 4.23
C VAL A 37 6.52 -17.18 4.01
N GLU A 38 6.89 -16.13 3.27
CA GLU A 38 8.28 -15.72 3.08
C GLU A 38 8.92 -15.25 4.40
N GLU A 39 8.22 -14.47 5.23
CA GLU A 39 8.74 -13.97 6.51
C GLU A 39 9.14 -15.10 7.49
N LYS A 40 8.37 -16.20 7.52
CA LYS A 40 8.70 -17.37 8.36
C LYS A 40 9.99 -18.08 7.95
N ASN A 41 10.49 -17.82 6.74
CA ASN A 41 11.70 -18.42 6.20
C ASN A 41 12.93 -17.47 6.25
N LEU A 42 12.79 -16.26 6.79
CA LEU A 42 13.96 -15.41 7.06
C LEU A 42 14.70 -15.89 8.32
N PRO A 43 16.04 -16.04 8.28
CA PRO A 43 16.82 -16.28 9.48
C PRO A 43 16.72 -15.07 10.42
N ARG A 44 16.40 -15.34 11.70
CA ARG A 44 16.37 -14.34 12.78
C ARG A 44 17.78 -14.01 13.27
#